data_AF-A0A9D6XS75-F1
#
_entry.id   AF-A0A9D6XS75-F1
#
_cell.length_a   1.000
_cell.length_b   1.000
_cell.length_c   1.000
_cell.angle_alpha   90.00
_cell.angle_beta   90.00
_cell.angle_gamma   90.00
#
_symmetry.space_group_name_H-M   'P 1'
#
loop_
_entity.id
_entity.type
_entity.pdbx_description
1 polymer ?
#
loop_
_entity_poly.entity_id
_entity_poly.type
_entity_poly.pdbx_seq_one_letter_code
_entity_poly.pdbx_strand_id
1 'polypeptide(L)'
;MHAPVHLAISWLTGHALTDRRDRRLVAWSGVVPDLDALSLLGGIAAYSQYHHVLAHGVMAAVAGTAIWTALARRRLQVLVGSLAAFHLHLVCDLLGSGRDGAIVYWFPFSRREFMTPYG
;
A
#
# COMPACT_ATOMS: atom_id res chain seq x y z
N MET A 1 -8.78 -5.60 3.83
CA MET A 1 -8.56 -5.41 5.29
C MET A 1 -8.78 -3.90 5.59
N HIS A 2 -8.67 -3.38 6.81
CA HIS A 2 -8.95 -1.95 7.09
C HIS A 2 -7.69 -1.20 7.56
N ALA A 3 -7.61 0.10 7.26
CA ALA A 3 -6.44 0.95 7.50
C ALA A 3 -5.75 0.81 8.88
N PRO A 4 -6.46 0.68 10.02
CA PRO A 4 -5.80 0.49 11.31
C PRO A 4 -4.93 -0.77 11.39
N VAL A 5 -5.36 -1.85 10.71
CA VAL A 5 -4.62 -3.12 10.69
C VAL A 5 -3.41 -3.01 9.78
N HIS A 6 -3.55 -2.37 8.61
CA HIS A 6 -2.41 -2.10 7.71
C HIS A 6 -1.35 -1.24 8.39
N LEU A 7 -1.76 -0.21 9.14
CA LEU A 7 -0.84 0.61 9.92
C LEU A 7 -0.12 -0.21 11.01
N ALA A 8 -0.85 -1.06 11.74
CA ALA A 8 -0.26 -1.90 12.78
C ALA A 8 0.77 -2.89 12.20
N ILE A 9 0.43 -3.56 11.10
CA ILE A 9 1.33 -4.47 10.39
C ILE A 9 2.57 -3.72 9.88
N SER A 10 2.37 -2.55 9.25
CA SER A 10 3.46 -1.73 8.71
C SER A 10 4.38 -1.19 9.81
N TRP A 11 3.83 -0.86 10.98
CA TRP A 11 4.62 -0.50 12.15
C TRP A 11 5.50 -1.65 12.62
N LEU A 12 4.97 -2.88 12.63
CA LEU A 12 5.74 -4.08 12.98
C LEU A 12 6.84 -4.38 11.95
N THR A 13 6.58 -4.17 10.65
CA THR A 13 7.59 -4.28 9.60
C THR A 13 8.79 -3.36 9.84
N GLY A 14 8.53 -2.14 10.31
CA GLY A 14 9.58 -1.17 10.65
C GLY A 14 10.20 -1.35 12.04
N HIS A 15 9.79 -2.36 12.83
CA HIS A 15 10.12 -2.44 14.25
C HIS A 15 11.63 -2.52 14.54
N ALA A 16 12.39 -3.19 13.67
CA ALA A 16 13.84 -3.34 13.81
C ALA A 16 14.63 -2.04 13.59
N LEU A 17 14.00 -0.97 13.09
CA LEU A 17 14.65 0.32 12.88
C LEU A 17 14.89 1.03 14.20
N THR A 18 16.13 1.41 14.45
CA THR A 18 16.54 2.09 15.69
C THR A 18 16.03 3.53 15.76
N ASP A 19 15.90 4.20 14.62
CA ASP A 19 15.41 5.58 14.56
C ASP A 19 13.87 5.61 14.51
N ARG A 20 13.26 6.32 15.48
CA ARG A 20 11.81 6.45 15.58
C ARG A 20 11.19 7.14 14.37
N ARG A 21 11.91 8.07 13.71
CA ARG A 21 11.45 8.77 12.52
C ARG A 21 11.36 7.78 11.34
N ASP A 22 12.42 7.03 11.09
CA ASP A 22 12.48 6.09 9.97
C ASP A 22 11.43 4.98 10.14
N ARG A 23 11.19 4.50 11.37
CA ARG A 23 10.09 3.58 11.67
C ARG A 23 8.70 4.15 11.35
N ARG A 24 8.45 5.43 11.63
CA ARG A 24 7.19 6.09 11.25
C ARG A 24 7.04 6.19 9.74
N LEU A 25 8.12 6.47 9.01
CA LEU A 25 8.09 6.53 7.54
C LEU A 25 7.70 5.18 6.94
N VAL A 26 8.28 4.07 7.45
CA VAL A 26 7.89 2.71 7.04
C VAL A 26 6.42 2.43 7.40
N ALA A 27 5.97 2.79 8.59
CA ALA A 27 4.57 2.61 8.97
C ALA A 27 3.60 3.34 8.04
N TRP A 28 3.87 4.61 7.72
CA TRP A 28 3.06 5.40 6.78
C TRP A 28 3.10 4.86 5.36
N SER A 29 4.23 4.31 4.93
CA SER A 29 4.36 3.76 3.58
C SER A 29 3.40 2.61 3.29
N GLY A 30 3.11 1.78 4.28
CA GLY A 30 2.16 0.68 4.12
C GLY A 30 0.70 1.09 4.24
N VAL A 31 0.40 2.36 4.54
CA VAL A 31 -0.97 2.92 4.50
C VAL A 31 -1.20 3.72 3.20
N VAL A 32 -0.17 3.90 2.38
CA VAL A 32 -0.30 4.60 1.08
C VAL A 32 -1.40 3.97 0.20
N PRO A 33 -1.54 2.63 0.09
CA PRO A 33 -2.61 2.07 -0.73
C PRO A 33 -4.02 2.44 -0.26
N ASP A 34 -4.23 2.64 1.05
CA ASP A 34 -5.54 3.06 1.59
C ASP A 34 -6.01 4.42 1.07
N LEU A 35 -5.10 5.24 0.51
CA LEU A 35 -5.47 6.50 -0.15
C LEU A 35 -6.40 6.29 -1.35
N ASP A 36 -6.51 5.07 -1.88
CA ASP A 36 -7.53 4.73 -2.88
C ASP A 36 -8.95 4.93 -2.39
N ALA A 37 -9.18 4.92 -1.07
CA ALA A 37 -10.48 5.25 -0.51
C ALA A 37 -10.90 6.71 -0.80
N LEU A 38 -9.96 7.61 -1.12
CA LEU A 38 -10.28 8.99 -1.51
C LEU A 38 -11.06 9.07 -2.83
N SER A 39 -11.04 8.02 -3.66
CA SER A 39 -11.90 7.93 -4.84
C SER A 39 -13.39 8.02 -4.50
N LEU A 40 -13.78 7.70 -3.26
CA LEU A 40 -15.14 7.88 -2.75
C LEU A 40 -15.60 9.35 -2.74
N LEU A 41 -14.68 10.30 -2.69
CA LEU A 41 -15.01 11.73 -2.83
C LEU A 41 -15.60 12.05 -4.22
N GLY A 42 -15.31 11.23 -5.22
CA GLY A 42 -15.94 11.28 -6.56
C GLY A 42 -17.27 10.53 -6.65
N GLY A 43 -17.78 10.00 -5.53
CA GLY A 43 -19.00 9.21 -5.46
C GLY A 43 -18.76 7.70 -5.61
N ILE A 44 -19.83 6.93 -5.40
CA ILE A 44 -19.79 5.44 -5.38
C ILE A 44 -19.30 4.88 -6.71
N ALA A 45 -19.70 5.47 -7.85
CA ALA A 45 -19.24 5.00 -9.16
C ALA A 45 -17.72 5.17 -9.35
N ALA A 46 -17.15 6.30 -8.89
CA ALA A 46 -15.72 6.52 -8.93
C ALA A 46 -14.99 5.57 -7.97
N TYR A 47 -15.53 5.36 -6.78
CA TYR A 47 -15.00 4.39 -5.83
C TYR A 47 -14.96 2.97 -6.42
N SER A 48 -16.07 2.47 -6.94
CA SER A 48 -16.13 1.14 -7.56
C SER A 48 -15.16 0.97 -8.75
N GLN A 49 -14.83 2.07 -9.44
CA GLN A 49 -13.94 2.03 -10.61
C GLN A 49 -12.46 2.14 -10.25
N TYR A 50 -12.11 2.86 -9.18
CA TYR A 50 -10.74 3.26 -8.88
C TYR A 50 -10.19 2.75 -7.55
N HIS A 51 -11.04 2.27 -6.65
CA HIS A 51 -10.62 1.57 -5.45
C HIS A 51 -9.87 0.29 -5.87
N HIS A 52 -8.63 0.09 -5.40
CA HIS A 52 -7.69 -0.94 -5.85
C HIS A 52 -7.04 -0.73 -7.24
N VAL A 53 -7.13 0.47 -7.80
CA VAL A 53 -6.49 0.82 -9.08
C VAL A 53 -5.42 1.90 -8.95
N LEU A 54 -5.70 3.04 -8.28
CA LEU A 54 -4.78 4.18 -8.33
C LEU A 54 -3.57 4.01 -7.40
N ALA A 55 -3.80 3.53 -6.18
CA ALA A 55 -2.81 3.46 -5.11
C ALA A 55 -2.35 2.02 -4.80
N HIS A 56 -2.99 1.01 -5.37
CA HIS A 56 -2.59 -0.40 -5.24
C HIS A 56 -1.65 -0.90 -6.37
N GLY A 57 -1.14 0.03 -7.18
CA GLY A 57 -0.28 -0.27 -8.32
C GLY A 57 1.20 0.01 -8.10
N VAL A 58 2.02 -0.46 -9.05
CA VAL A 58 3.47 -0.27 -9.09
C VAL A 58 3.88 1.21 -9.07
N MET A 59 3.07 2.08 -9.68
CA MET A 59 3.33 3.53 -9.68
C MET A 59 3.23 4.12 -8.28
N ALA A 60 2.24 3.71 -7.50
CA ALA A 60 2.08 4.12 -6.11
C ALA A 60 3.18 3.53 -5.22
N ALA A 61 3.57 2.27 -5.46
CA ALA A 61 4.70 1.65 -4.78
C ALA A 61 5.98 2.47 -5.00
N VAL A 62 6.32 2.78 -6.24
CA VAL A 62 7.53 3.53 -6.60
C VAL A 62 7.48 4.95 -6.07
N ALA A 63 6.41 5.70 -6.35
CA ALA A 63 6.30 7.10 -5.94
C ALA A 63 6.25 7.24 -4.41
N GLY A 64 5.42 6.43 -3.73
CA GLY A 64 5.31 6.44 -2.28
C GLY A 64 6.62 6.10 -1.60
N THR A 65 7.25 4.98 -2.00
CA THR A 65 8.53 4.56 -1.40
C THR A 65 9.65 5.55 -1.68
N ALA A 66 9.69 6.18 -2.86
CA ALA A 66 10.66 7.23 -3.18
C ALA A 66 10.51 8.46 -2.26
N ILE A 67 9.28 8.94 -2.03
CA ILE A 67 8.99 10.06 -1.13
C ILE A 67 9.48 9.74 0.30
N TRP A 68 9.10 8.59 0.84
CA TRP A 68 9.50 8.21 2.20
C TRP A 68 11.01 8.00 2.33
N THR A 69 11.64 7.42 1.31
CA THR A 69 13.09 7.22 1.25
C THR A 69 13.86 8.54 1.20
N ALA A 70 13.36 9.54 0.46
CA ALA A 70 13.97 10.86 0.39
C ALA A 70 13.98 11.58 1.75
N LEU A 71 12.96 11.33 2.58
CA LEU A 71 12.80 11.90 3.92
C LEU A 71 13.55 11.13 5.02
N ALA A 72 14.09 9.95 4.70
CA ALA A 72 14.72 9.04 5.65
C ALA A 72 16.14 9.45 6.05
N ARG A 73 16.52 9.12 7.29
CA ARG A 73 17.94 9.16 7.71
C ARG A 73 18.69 7.94 7.18
N ARG A 74 18.13 6.74 7.35
CA ARG A 74 18.66 5.46 6.85
C ARG A 74 17.95 5.06 5.55
N ARG A 75 18.27 5.77 4.46
CA ARG A 75 17.59 5.65 3.15
C ARG A 75 17.38 4.21 2.68
N LEU A 76 18.42 3.38 2.66
CA LEU A 76 18.29 1.99 2.20
C LEU A 76 17.34 1.16 3.07
N GLN A 77 17.43 1.31 4.39
CA GLN A 77 16.57 0.57 5.31
C GLN A 77 15.10 1.00 5.18
N VAL A 78 14.83 2.30 5.03
CA VAL A 78 13.47 2.81 4.78
C VAL A 78 12.96 2.40 3.41
N LEU A 79 13.80 2.39 2.37
CA LEU A 79 13.40 1.93 1.03
C LEU A 79 12.91 0.47 1.09
N VAL A 80 13.75 -0.42 1.63
CA VAL A 80 13.42 -1.85 1.75
C VAL A 80 12.21 -2.05 2.66
N GLY A 81 12.19 -1.40 3.83
CA GLY A 81 11.07 -1.48 4.76
C GLY A 81 9.77 -0.95 4.18
N SER A 82 9.83 0.13 3.40
CA SER A 82 8.64 0.71 2.75
C SER A 82 8.11 -0.16 1.63
N LEU A 83 8.99 -0.73 0.81
CA LEU A 83 8.59 -1.70 -0.20
C LEU A 83 7.96 -2.93 0.47
N ALA A 84 8.57 -3.45 1.53
CA ALA A 84 8.02 -4.58 2.27
C ALA A 84 6.65 -4.27 2.86
N ALA A 85 6.48 -3.12 3.53
CA ALA A 85 5.21 -2.71 4.12
C ALA A 85 4.11 -2.50 3.06
N PHE A 86 4.43 -1.82 1.96
CA PHE A 86 3.50 -1.61 0.84
C PHE A 86 3.05 -2.93 0.21
N HIS A 87 3.97 -3.86 -0.07
CA HIS A 87 3.59 -5.13 -0.68
C HIS A 87 2.86 -6.03 0.33
N LEU A 88 3.21 -5.97 1.61
CA LEU A 88 2.50 -6.69 2.66
C LEU A 88 1.05 -6.17 2.81
N HIS A 89 0.82 -4.87 2.64
CA HIS A 89 -0.52 -4.31 2.50
C HIS A 89 -1.28 -5.01 1.38
N LEU A 90 -0.73 -5.03 0.16
CA LEU A 90 -1.38 -5.66 -1.00
C LEU A 90 -1.69 -7.14 -0.75
N VAL A 91 -0.76 -7.87 -0.12
CA VAL A 91 -0.97 -9.28 0.25
C VAL A 91 -2.12 -9.43 1.24
N CYS A 92 -2.23 -8.53 2.22
CA CYS A 92 -3.32 -8.54 3.19
C CYS A 92 -4.68 -8.26 2.55
N ASP A 93 -4.74 -7.38 1.56
CA ASP A 93 -5.98 -7.13 0.82
C ASP A 93 -6.32 -8.29 -0.11
N LEU A 94 -5.33 -8.81 -0.83
CA LEU A 94 -5.52 -9.96 -1.72
C LEU A 94 -6.05 -11.18 -0.96
N LEU A 95 -5.49 -11.49 0.21
CA LEU A 95 -5.90 -12.64 1.02
C LEU A 95 -7.10 -12.37 1.93
N GLY A 96 -7.32 -11.12 2.32
CA GLY A 96 -8.25 -10.74 3.39
C GLY A 96 -9.56 -10.10 2.93
N SER A 97 -9.64 -9.62 1.68
CA SER A 97 -10.83 -8.91 1.17
C SER A 97 -11.80 -9.81 0.38
N GLY A 98 -11.44 -11.07 0.11
CA GLY A 98 -12.29 -12.00 -0.64
C GLY A 98 -12.55 -11.51 -2.07
N ARG A 99 -13.77 -11.70 -2.59
CA ARG A 99 -14.15 -11.39 -3.99
C ARG A 99 -13.97 -9.93 -4.41
N ASP A 100 -13.93 -9.01 -3.45
CA ASP A 100 -13.73 -7.58 -3.70
C ASP A 100 -12.24 -7.18 -3.64
N GLY A 101 -11.33 -8.14 -3.39
CA GLY A 101 -9.89 -7.94 -3.20
C GLY A 101 -9.05 -7.95 -4.48
N ALA A 102 -9.68 -7.86 -5.66
CA ALA A 102 -8.95 -7.82 -6.92
C ALA A 102 -8.09 -6.56 -7.03
N ILE A 103 -6.80 -6.72 -7.30
CA ILE A 103 -5.84 -5.61 -7.38
C ILE A 103 -5.35 -5.43 -8.82
N VAL A 104 -5.31 -4.18 -9.29
CA VAL A 104 -4.75 -3.83 -10.60
C VAL A 104 -3.31 -3.33 -10.46
N TYR A 105 -2.38 -4.25 -10.25
CA TYR A 105 -0.99 -3.92 -9.89
C TYR A 105 -0.23 -3.12 -10.98
N TRP A 106 -0.50 -3.38 -12.26
CA TRP A 106 0.26 -2.80 -13.37
C TRP A 106 -0.34 -1.51 -13.94
N PHE A 107 -1.33 -0.91 -13.29
CA PHE A 107 -1.90 0.36 -13.74
C PHE A 107 -0.83 1.48 -13.78
N PRO A 108 -0.79 2.36 -14.81
CA PRO A 108 -1.72 2.47 -15.96
C PRO A 108 -1.35 1.64 -17.20
N PHE A 109 -0.29 0.82 -17.14
CA PHE A 109 0.21 0.06 -18.29
C PHE A 109 -0.67 -1.15 -18.62
N SER A 110 -1.33 -1.72 -17.63
CA SER A 110 -2.28 -2.82 -17.80
C SER A 110 -3.38 -2.76 -16.75
N ARG A 111 -4.60 -3.13 -17.15
CA ARG A 111 -5.76 -3.31 -16.26
C ARG A 111 -5.95 -4.77 -15.82
N ARG A 112 -4.90 -5.59 -15.89
CA ARG A 112 -4.96 -6.97 -15.43
C ARG A 112 -5.20 -7.01 -13.93
N GLU A 113 -6.28 -7.65 -13.53
CA GLU A 113 -6.63 -7.93 -12.15
C GLU A 113 -5.89 -9.15 -11.63
N PHE A 114 -5.43 -9.07 -10.39
CA PHE A 114 -4.89 -10.17 -9.61
C PHE A 114 -5.85 -10.45 -8.45
N MET A 115 -6.31 -11.68 -8.36
CA MET A 115 -7.31 -12.15 -7.40
C MET A 115 -6.90 -13.53 -6.86
N THR A 116 -7.46 -13.95 -5.73
CA THR A 116 -7.17 -15.27 -5.17
C THR A 116 -8.20 -16.31 -5.64
N PRO A 117 -7.93 -17.62 -5.49
CA PRO A 117 -8.93 -18.65 -5.75
C PRO A 117 -10.18 -18.54 -4.86
N TYR A 118 -10.08 -17.81 -3.75
CA TYR A 118 -11.15 -17.63 -2.78
C TYR A 118 -11.98 -16.35 -3.04
N GLY A 119 -11.57 -15.55 -4.02
CA GLY A 119 -12.10 -14.23 -4.32
C GLY A 119 -11.02 -13.30 -4.83
#